data_AF-A0A971ATS3-F1
#
_entry.id   AF-A0A971ATS3-F1
#
_cell.length_a   1.000
_cell.length_b   1.000
_cell.length_c   1.000
_cell.angle_alpha   90.00
_cell.angle_beta   90.00
_cell.angle_gamma   90.00
#
_symmetry.space_group_name_H-M   'P 1'
#
loop_
_entity.id
_entity.type
_entity.pdbx_description
1 polymer ?
#
loop_
_entity_poly.entity_id
_entity_poly.type
_entity_poly.pdbx_seq_one_letter_code
_entity_poly.pdbx_strand_id
1 'polypeptide(L)'
;MGNPLQVLANWLQSSAADAIGLWVAAILTLIVYSYLFADSGLFRLAQYLFVGVAAGYAVIQAWHGALLPRIQAFIAAPQEHWTLIIWLVLGLLLFVRKVPALRWFSKIPVAYLIGVGAALALGGALVGAILPQVSALFVSLSPRDYGGGQLGIERAISQGLLAVGTLGTLLYFYFTSGGRVSWSRFWNGFARGWGRLGKWVILITLGALFGGTVMSRISLLLGRLQFLAGDWLGLIP
;
A
#
# COMPACT_ATOMS: atom_id res chain seq x y z
N MET A 1 -40.27 -15.46 18.00
CA MET A 1 -39.05 -16.12 17.51
C MET A 1 -37.98 -15.04 17.39
N GLY A 2 -36.94 -15.08 18.23
CA GLY A 2 -35.92 -14.03 18.28
C GLY A 2 -35.22 -13.85 16.94
N ASN A 3 -34.82 -12.63 16.60
CA ASN A 3 -34.10 -12.35 15.37
C ASN A 3 -32.82 -13.22 15.34
N PRO A 4 -32.65 -14.12 14.37
CA PRO A 4 -31.49 -15.03 14.33
C PRO A 4 -30.16 -14.28 14.31
N LEU A 5 -30.14 -13.03 13.82
CA LEU A 5 -28.96 -12.16 13.86
C LEU A 5 -28.61 -11.69 15.28
N GLN A 6 -29.61 -11.46 16.14
CA GLN A 6 -29.37 -11.08 17.54
C GLN A 6 -28.86 -12.27 18.36
N VAL A 7 -29.35 -13.48 18.09
CA VAL A 7 -28.85 -14.71 18.74
C VAL A 7 -27.40 -14.96 18.35
N LEU A 8 -27.06 -14.80 17.06
CA LEU A 8 -25.68 -14.87 16.56
C LEU A 8 -24.78 -13.79 17.18
N ALA A 9 -25.27 -12.54 17.27
CA ALA A 9 -24.51 -11.45 17.88
C ALA A 9 -24.20 -11.70 19.36
N ASN A 10 -25.19 -12.17 20.13
CA ASN A 10 -25.01 -12.52 21.54
C ASN A 10 -24.06 -13.71 21.71
N TRP A 11 -24.10 -14.68 20.80
CA TRP A 11 -23.19 -15.82 20.84
C TRP A 11 -21.74 -15.41 20.51
N LEU A 12 -21.55 -14.54 19.51
CA LEU A 12 -20.24 -13.98 19.15
C LEU A 12 -19.61 -13.14 20.27
N GLN A 13 -20.43 -12.53 21.13
CA GLN A 13 -19.98 -11.76 22.31
C GLN A 13 -19.81 -12.62 23.57
N SER A 14 -20.04 -13.93 23.47
CA SER A 14 -19.89 -14.83 24.61
C SER A 14 -18.41 -15.19 24.83
N SER A 15 -18.04 -15.40 26.09
CA SER A 15 -16.70 -15.88 26.46
C SER A 15 -16.31 -17.20 25.79
N ALA A 16 -17.30 -18.02 25.41
CA ALA A 16 -17.08 -19.24 24.65
C ALA A 16 -16.62 -18.96 23.20
N ALA A 17 -17.19 -17.94 22.55
CA ALA A 17 -16.75 -17.53 21.22
C ALA A 17 -15.34 -16.94 21.24
N ASP A 18 -15.01 -16.15 22.27
CA ASP A 18 -13.65 -15.63 22.48
C ASP A 18 -12.64 -16.76 22.67
N ALA A 19 -12.98 -17.76 23.50
CA ALA A 19 -12.13 -18.93 23.69
C ALA A 19 -11.92 -19.71 22.38
N ILE A 20 -12.99 -19.99 21.63
CA ILE A 20 -12.88 -20.67 20.33
C ILE A 20 -12.02 -19.85 19.37
N GLY A 21 -12.23 -18.53 19.32
CA GLY A 21 -11.45 -17.62 18.48
C GLY A 21 -9.97 -17.64 18.83
N LEU A 22 -9.63 -17.63 20.12
CA LEU A 22 -8.27 -17.75 20.63
C LEU A 22 -7.60 -19.06 20.17
N TRP A 23 -8.28 -20.19 20.35
CA TRP A 23 -7.78 -21.51 19.91
C TRP A 23 -7.59 -21.59 18.40
N VAL A 24 -8.56 -21.11 17.61
CA VAL A 24 -8.47 -21.07 16.15
C VAL A 24 -7.29 -20.20 15.71
N ALA A 25 -7.13 -19.02 16.28
CA ALA A 25 -6.03 -18.11 15.98
C ALA A 25 -4.66 -18.71 16.35
N ALA A 26 -4.56 -19.40 17.49
CA ALA A 26 -3.34 -20.08 17.92
C ALA A 26 -2.97 -21.22 16.95
N ILE A 27 -3.92 -22.10 16.63
CA ILE A 27 -3.71 -23.22 15.71
C ILE A 27 -3.30 -22.70 14.32
N LEU A 28 -3.99 -21.70 13.78
CA LEU A 28 -3.64 -21.10 12.49
C LEU A 28 -2.24 -20.48 12.52
N THR A 29 -1.85 -19.82 13.62
CA THR A 29 -0.50 -19.26 13.78
C THR A 29 0.56 -20.37 13.76
N LEU A 30 0.33 -21.49 14.46
CA LEU A 30 1.22 -22.65 14.45
C LEU A 30 1.31 -23.30 13.06
N ILE A 31 0.18 -23.42 12.35
CA ILE A 31 0.15 -23.92 10.96
C ILE A 31 1.01 -23.04 10.06
N VAL A 32 0.96 -21.72 10.20
CA VAL A 32 1.81 -20.79 9.44
C VAL A 32 3.29 -20.97 9.80
N TYR A 33 3.61 -21.14 11.08
CA TYR A 33 4.99 -21.40 11.54
C TYR A 33 5.58 -22.74 11.07
N SER A 34 4.74 -23.70 10.66
CA SER A 34 5.20 -24.96 10.08
C SER A 34 6.15 -24.74 8.89
N TYR A 35 6.00 -23.62 8.16
CA TYR A 35 6.90 -23.22 7.07
C TYR A 35 8.38 -23.11 7.49
N LEU A 36 8.66 -22.76 8.75
CA LEU A 36 10.03 -22.62 9.24
C LEU A 36 10.79 -23.95 9.25
N PHE A 37 10.07 -25.06 9.42
CA PHE A 37 10.67 -26.39 9.57
C PHE A 37 10.73 -27.17 8.24
N ALA A 38 9.75 -26.99 7.35
CA ALA A 38 9.74 -27.53 5.98
C ALA A 38 8.56 -26.93 5.18
N ASP A 39 8.55 -27.11 3.84
CA ASP A 39 7.36 -26.84 3.00
C ASP A 39 6.27 -27.91 3.23
N SER A 40 5.62 -27.81 4.39
CA SER A 40 4.61 -28.75 4.87
C SER A 40 3.28 -28.54 4.14
N GLY A 41 2.49 -29.61 4.00
CA GLY A 41 1.12 -29.51 3.49
C GLY A 41 0.23 -28.59 4.34
N LEU A 42 0.57 -28.42 5.62
CA LEU A 42 -0.12 -27.53 6.56
C LEU A 42 0.05 -26.06 6.17
N PHE A 43 1.26 -25.62 5.81
CA PHE A 43 1.47 -24.25 5.36
C PHE A 43 0.69 -23.94 4.07
N ARG A 44 0.67 -24.88 3.11
CA ARG A 44 -0.15 -24.74 1.89
C ARG A 44 -1.64 -24.62 2.19
N LEU A 45 -2.14 -25.37 3.18
CA LEU A 45 -3.53 -25.23 3.65
C LEU A 45 -3.81 -23.83 4.20
N ALA A 46 -2.91 -23.25 5.00
CA ALA A 46 -3.06 -21.88 5.46
C ALA A 46 -3.06 -20.87 4.30
N GLN A 47 -2.22 -21.08 3.27
CA GLN A 47 -2.22 -20.23 2.07
C GLN A 47 -3.56 -20.31 1.31
N TYR A 48 -4.08 -21.51 1.07
CA TYR A 48 -5.37 -21.68 0.38
C TYR A 48 -6.52 -21.08 1.18
N LEU A 49 -6.52 -21.27 2.51
CA LEU A 49 -7.50 -20.65 3.40
C LEU A 49 -7.42 -19.13 3.32
N PHE A 50 -6.22 -18.56 3.46
CA PHE A 50 -5.98 -17.12 3.40
C PHE A 50 -6.45 -16.51 2.07
N VAL A 51 -6.04 -17.10 0.94
CA VAL A 51 -6.44 -16.63 -0.40
C VAL A 51 -7.94 -16.77 -0.60
N GLY A 52 -8.55 -17.88 -0.14
CA GLY A 52 -9.99 -18.10 -0.23
C GLY A 52 -10.80 -17.07 0.57
N VAL A 53 -10.42 -16.83 1.83
CA VAL A 53 -11.06 -15.83 2.69
C VAL A 53 -10.87 -14.43 2.13
N ALA A 54 -9.66 -14.06 1.68
CA ALA A 54 -9.39 -12.77 1.08
C ALA A 54 -10.23 -12.54 -0.20
N ALA A 55 -10.34 -13.55 -1.07
CA ALA A 55 -11.18 -13.48 -2.26
C ALA A 55 -12.67 -13.35 -1.90
N GLY A 56 -13.16 -14.13 -0.92
CA GLY A 56 -14.54 -14.05 -0.44
C GLY A 56 -14.87 -12.67 0.15
N TYR A 57 -13.99 -12.14 1.00
CA TYR A 57 -14.12 -10.80 1.56
C TYR A 57 -14.14 -9.74 0.46
N ALA A 58 -13.24 -9.82 -0.52
CA ALA A 58 -13.22 -8.89 -1.65
C ALA A 58 -14.52 -8.94 -2.46
N VAL A 59 -15.11 -10.11 -2.67
CA VAL A 59 -16.41 -10.27 -3.35
C VAL A 59 -17.53 -9.62 -2.54
N ILE A 60 -17.59 -9.85 -1.23
CA ILE A 60 -18.62 -9.26 -0.36
C ILE A 60 -18.49 -7.73 -0.34
N GLN A 61 -17.27 -7.21 -0.27
CA GLN A 61 -17.02 -5.78 -0.35
C GLN A 61 -17.39 -5.19 -1.71
N ALA A 62 -17.06 -5.86 -2.81
CA ALA A 62 -17.49 -5.43 -4.13
C ALA A 62 -19.02 -5.49 -4.29
N TRP A 63 -19.67 -6.49 -3.68
CA TRP A 63 -21.12 -6.62 -3.72
C TRP A 63 -21.81 -5.45 -2.99
N HIS A 64 -21.49 -5.24 -1.72
CA HIS A 64 -22.16 -4.23 -0.89
C HIS A 64 -21.64 -2.81 -1.12
N GLY A 65 -20.34 -2.64 -1.32
CA GLY A 65 -19.72 -1.34 -1.50
C GLY A 65 -19.82 -0.80 -2.93
N ALA A 66 -20.06 -1.66 -3.92
CA ALA A 66 -20.00 -1.26 -5.32
C ALA A 66 -21.20 -1.68 -6.17
N LEU A 67 -21.59 -2.96 -6.17
CA LEU A 67 -22.62 -3.47 -7.09
C LEU A 67 -24.03 -3.12 -6.63
N LEU A 68 -24.38 -3.47 -5.39
CA LEU A 68 -25.71 -3.28 -4.82
C LEU A 68 -26.19 -1.82 -4.87
N PRO A 69 -25.42 -0.81 -4.40
CA PRO A 69 -25.87 0.58 -4.45
C PRO A 69 -26.04 1.09 -5.88
N ARG A 70 -25.22 0.63 -6.84
CA ARG A 70 -25.35 1.00 -8.25
C ARG A 70 -26.58 0.36 -8.90
N ILE A 71 -26.87 -0.90 -8.58
CA ILE A 71 -28.08 -1.57 -9.06
C ILE A 71 -29.33 -0.88 -8.50
N GLN A 72 -29.34 -0.57 -7.20
CA GLN A 72 -30.45 0.15 -6.57
C GLN A 72 -30.66 1.54 -7.19
N ALA A 73 -29.57 2.30 -7.41
CA ALA A 73 -29.65 3.59 -8.10
C ALA A 73 -30.22 3.46 -9.51
N PHE A 74 -29.77 2.47 -10.28
CA PHE A 74 -30.30 2.19 -11.62
C PHE A 74 -31.79 1.86 -11.62
N ILE A 75 -32.27 1.04 -10.67
CA ILE A 75 -33.68 0.68 -10.55
C ILE A 75 -34.53 1.88 -10.12
N ALA A 76 -34.01 2.73 -9.24
CA ALA A 76 -34.72 3.90 -8.73
C ALA A 76 -34.89 4.99 -9.81
N ALA A 77 -33.87 5.25 -10.61
CA ALA A 77 -33.90 6.25 -11.68
C ALA A 77 -33.18 5.75 -12.95
N PRO A 78 -33.85 4.91 -13.77
CA PRO A 78 -33.23 4.31 -14.95
C PRO A 78 -32.76 5.32 -16.00
N GLN A 79 -33.47 6.46 -16.14
CA GLN A 79 -33.14 7.48 -17.13
C GLN A 79 -31.89 8.31 -16.76
N GLU A 80 -31.66 8.55 -15.46
CA GLU A 80 -30.51 9.31 -14.98
C GLU A 80 -29.22 8.47 -14.92
N HIS A 81 -29.37 7.16 -14.74
CA HIS A 81 -28.25 6.26 -14.47
C HIS A 81 -27.95 5.25 -15.59
N TRP A 82 -28.35 5.54 -16.84
CA TRP A 82 -28.14 4.65 -17.99
C TRP A 82 -26.67 4.26 -18.22
N THR A 83 -25.72 5.12 -17.84
CA THR A 83 -24.27 4.86 -17.94
C THR A 83 -23.81 3.68 -17.08
N LEU A 84 -24.56 3.31 -16.04
CA LEU A 84 -24.29 2.13 -15.21
C LEU A 84 -24.37 0.82 -16.01
N ILE A 85 -25.15 0.80 -17.08
CA ILE A 85 -25.23 -0.36 -17.98
C ILE A 85 -23.87 -0.62 -18.63
N ILE A 86 -23.15 0.42 -19.05
CA ILE A 86 -21.82 0.28 -19.65
C ILE A 86 -20.86 -0.38 -18.65
N TRP A 87 -20.87 0.08 -17.39
CA TRP A 87 -20.04 -0.49 -16.32
C TRP A 87 -20.42 -1.93 -15.99
N LEU A 88 -21.72 -2.24 -15.98
CA LEU A 88 -22.22 -3.60 -15.76
C LEU A 88 -21.79 -4.53 -16.89
N VAL A 89 -21.91 -4.10 -18.16
CA VAL A 89 -21.47 -4.87 -19.33
C VAL A 89 -19.97 -5.11 -19.27
N LEU A 90 -19.15 -4.09 -18.96
CA LEU A 90 -17.71 -4.26 -18.78
C LEU A 90 -17.39 -5.25 -17.66
N GLY A 91 -18.14 -5.23 -16.56
CA GLY A 91 -18.02 -6.21 -15.48
C GLY A 91 -18.37 -7.63 -15.92
N LEU A 92 -19.47 -7.80 -16.65
CA LEU A 92 -19.89 -9.11 -17.19
C LEU A 92 -18.89 -9.66 -18.20
N LEU A 93 -18.30 -8.81 -19.04
CA LEU A 93 -17.28 -9.20 -20.02
C LEU A 93 -16.01 -9.78 -19.38
N LEU A 94 -15.73 -9.52 -18.10
CA LEU A 94 -14.63 -10.17 -17.38
C LEU A 94 -14.88 -11.68 -17.15
N PHE A 95 -16.14 -12.09 -16.94
CA PHE A 95 -16.49 -13.50 -16.75
C PHE A 95 -16.35 -14.31 -18.04
N VAL A 96 -16.48 -13.65 -19.19
CA VAL A 96 -16.35 -14.25 -20.52
C VAL A 96 -14.91 -14.73 -20.80
N ARG A 97 -13.93 -14.35 -19.98
CA ARG A 97 -12.52 -14.76 -20.12
C ARG A 97 -12.35 -16.29 -20.12
N LYS A 98 -13.26 -17.03 -19.49
CA LYS A 98 -13.26 -18.50 -19.47
C LYS A 98 -13.72 -19.14 -20.79
N VAL A 99 -14.39 -18.40 -21.67
CA VAL A 99 -14.89 -18.88 -22.97
C VAL A 99 -13.90 -18.53 -24.08
N PRO A 100 -13.23 -19.52 -24.72
CA PRO A 100 -12.18 -19.27 -25.71
C PRO A 100 -12.62 -18.38 -26.89
N ALA A 101 -13.86 -18.53 -27.36
CA ALA A 101 -14.40 -17.86 -28.54
C ALA A 101 -14.62 -16.34 -28.36
N LEU A 102 -14.91 -15.86 -27.13
CA LEU A 102 -15.19 -14.44 -26.85
C LEU A 102 -14.07 -13.74 -26.07
N ARG A 103 -12.88 -14.35 -25.96
CA ARG A 103 -11.73 -13.80 -25.20
C ARG A 103 -11.34 -12.38 -25.61
N TRP A 104 -11.61 -11.99 -26.85
CA TRP A 104 -11.32 -10.64 -27.32
C TRP A 104 -12.08 -9.56 -26.53
N PHE A 105 -13.36 -9.79 -26.23
CA PHE A 105 -14.18 -8.82 -25.50
C PHE A 105 -13.72 -8.65 -24.05
N SER A 106 -13.18 -9.70 -23.43
CA SER A 106 -12.58 -9.61 -22.08
C SER A 106 -11.31 -8.77 -22.03
N LYS A 107 -10.67 -8.45 -23.18
CA LYS A 107 -9.51 -7.55 -23.20
C LYS A 107 -9.88 -6.10 -22.89
N ILE A 108 -11.10 -5.67 -23.23
CA ILE A 108 -11.55 -4.27 -23.05
C ILE A 108 -11.63 -3.91 -21.56
N PRO A 109 -12.34 -4.68 -20.69
CA PRO A 109 -12.35 -4.39 -19.26
C PRO A 109 -10.97 -4.51 -18.61
N VAL A 110 -10.15 -5.47 -19.05
CA VAL A 110 -8.79 -5.63 -18.51
C VAL A 110 -7.91 -4.44 -18.86
N ALA A 111 -7.96 -3.97 -20.12
CA ALA A 111 -7.25 -2.76 -20.54
C ALA A 111 -7.72 -1.53 -19.76
N TYR A 112 -9.03 -1.41 -19.50
CA TYR A 112 -9.58 -0.36 -18.66
C TYR A 112 -9.03 -0.43 -17.22
N LEU A 113 -9.04 -1.60 -16.58
CA LEU A 113 -8.49 -1.78 -15.22
C LEU A 113 -7.01 -1.41 -15.14
N ILE A 114 -6.21 -1.85 -16.13
CA ILE A 114 -4.78 -1.50 -16.21
C ILE A 114 -4.60 -0.01 -16.44
N GLY A 115 -5.38 0.60 -17.33
CA GLY A 115 -5.33 2.03 -17.62
C GLY A 115 -5.66 2.89 -16.41
N VAL A 116 -6.74 2.55 -15.68
CA VAL A 116 -7.10 3.22 -14.42
C VAL A 116 -6.02 3.01 -13.36
N GLY A 117 -5.50 1.80 -13.22
CA GLY A 117 -4.42 1.51 -12.28
C GLY A 117 -3.15 2.32 -12.56
N ALA A 118 -2.75 2.40 -13.83
CA ALA A 118 -1.62 3.21 -14.27
C ALA A 118 -1.88 4.71 -14.05
N ALA A 119 -3.07 5.21 -14.38
CA ALA A 119 -3.45 6.60 -14.17
C ALA A 119 -3.46 6.97 -12.67
N LEU A 120 -3.98 6.11 -11.80
CA LEU A 120 -3.95 6.31 -10.35
C LEU A 120 -2.54 6.24 -9.78
N ALA A 121 -1.70 5.33 -10.26
CA ALA A 121 -0.31 5.22 -9.81
C ALA A 121 0.50 6.46 -10.24
N LEU A 122 0.40 6.87 -11.51
CA LEU A 122 1.10 8.04 -12.03
C LEU A 122 0.56 9.34 -11.42
N GLY A 123 -0.77 9.51 -11.39
CA GLY A 123 -1.42 10.66 -10.77
C GLY A 123 -1.15 10.75 -9.28
N GLY A 124 -1.21 9.61 -8.58
CA GLY A 124 -0.86 9.51 -7.16
C GLY A 124 0.60 9.82 -6.88
N ALA A 125 1.53 9.40 -7.74
CA ALA A 125 2.94 9.78 -7.62
C ALA A 125 3.15 11.28 -7.89
N LEU A 126 2.50 11.83 -8.91
CA LEU A 126 2.58 13.25 -9.25
C LEU A 126 2.06 14.13 -8.12
N VAL A 127 0.83 13.88 -7.67
CA VAL A 127 0.16 14.70 -6.65
C VAL A 127 0.64 14.38 -5.24
N GLY A 128 0.95 13.12 -4.95
CA GLY A 128 1.34 12.67 -3.63
C GLY A 128 2.83 12.86 -3.31
N ALA A 129 3.70 12.84 -4.33
CA ALA A 129 5.14 12.99 -4.11
C ALA A 129 5.73 14.19 -4.86
N ILE A 130 5.54 14.29 -6.18
CA ILE A 130 6.26 15.29 -6.99
C ILE A 130 5.83 16.73 -6.66
N LEU A 131 4.51 17.01 -6.63
CA LEU A 131 4.01 18.36 -6.34
C LEU A 131 4.39 18.83 -4.93
N PRO A 132 4.18 18.05 -3.85
CA PRO A 132 4.65 18.42 -2.52
C PRO A 132 6.16 18.65 -2.49
N GLN A 133 6.94 17.79 -3.15
CA GLN A 133 8.40 17.91 -3.19
C GLN A 133 8.86 19.20 -3.88
N VAL A 134 8.21 19.58 -4.98
CA VAL A 134 8.47 20.85 -5.68
C VAL A 134 8.03 22.04 -4.83
N SER A 135 6.87 21.97 -4.18
CA SER A 135 6.39 23.04 -3.29
C SER A 135 7.33 23.27 -2.09
N ALA A 136 7.90 22.20 -1.54
CA ALA A 136 8.85 22.25 -0.44
C ALA A 136 10.15 23.00 -0.80
N LEU A 137 10.51 23.05 -2.09
CA LEU A 137 11.68 23.80 -2.57
C LEU A 137 11.42 25.31 -2.65
N PHE A 138 10.16 25.76 -2.67
CA PHE A 138 9.80 27.17 -2.73
C PHE A 138 9.62 27.81 -1.34
N VAL A 139 9.76 27.05 -0.25
CA VAL A 139 9.59 27.57 1.10
C VAL A 139 10.82 28.40 1.50
N SER A 140 10.59 29.54 2.16
CA SER A 140 11.66 30.43 2.61
C SER A 140 12.66 29.72 3.54
N LEU A 141 13.94 29.95 3.30
CA LEU A 141 15.04 29.46 4.14
C LEU A 141 15.37 30.43 5.28
N SER A 142 14.65 31.54 5.41
CA SER A 142 14.88 32.53 6.45
C SER A 142 14.26 32.10 7.78
N PRO A 143 15.05 32.01 8.88
CA PRO A 143 14.52 31.70 10.22
C PRO A 143 13.48 32.70 10.73
N ARG A 144 13.44 33.91 10.14
CA ARG A 144 12.51 34.98 10.51
C ARG A 144 11.07 34.67 10.10
N ASP A 145 10.88 33.90 9.03
CA ASP A 145 9.55 33.58 8.50
C ASP A 145 8.86 32.45 9.28
N TYR A 146 9.57 31.83 10.23
CA TYR A 146 9.08 30.74 11.09
C TYR A 146 8.81 31.18 12.54
N GLY A 147 8.67 32.49 12.78
CA GLY A 147 8.40 33.03 14.12
C GLY A 147 9.65 33.37 14.94
N GLY A 148 10.85 33.20 14.37
CA GLY A 148 12.12 33.48 15.06
C GLY A 148 12.43 32.53 16.22
N GLY A 149 13.61 32.70 16.83
CA GLY A 149 14.09 31.84 17.92
C GLY A 149 14.63 30.47 17.47
N GLN A 150 14.84 29.56 18.42
CA GLN A 150 15.44 28.23 18.17
C GLN A 150 14.61 27.37 17.21
N LEU A 151 13.27 27.40 17.34
CA LEU A 151 12.35 26.67 16.46
C LEU A 151 12.40 27.14 15.00
N GLY A 152 12.66 28.44 14.75
CA GLY A 152 12.79 28.98 13.40
C GLY A 152 14.09 28.55 12.72
N ILE A 153 15.17 28.45 13.49
CA ILE A 153 16.48 27.97 12.99
C ILE A 153 16.41 26.48 12.65
N GLU A 154 15.81 25.65 13.52
CA GLU A 154 15.64 24.21 13.28
C GLU A 154 14.83 23.92 12.01
N ARG A 155 13.75 24.68 11.78
CA ARG A 155 12.94 24.57 10.56
C ARG A 155 13.70 25.02 9.32
N ALA A 156 14.40 26.15 9.39
CA ALA A 156 15.22 26.63 8.28
C ALA A 156 16.33 25.62 7.89
N ILE A 157 16.98 25.00 8.87
CA ILE A 157 17.98 23.94 8.64
C ILE A 157 17.34 22.72 7.99
N SER A 158 16.17 22.30 8.48
CA SER A 158 15.45 21.14 7.93
C SER A 158 15.04 21.36 6.47
N GLN A 159 14.51 22.55 6.13
CA GLN A 159 14.19 22.92 4.75
C GLN A 159 15.44 23.01 3.87
N GLY A 160 16.53 23.58 4.39
CA GLY A 160 17.82 23.60 3.70
C GLY A 160 18.36 22.20 3.42
N LEU A 161 18.28 21.30 4.40
CA LEU A 161 18.70 19.91 4.26
C LEU A 161 17.85 19.16 3.23
N LEU A 162 16.54 19.38 3.22
CA LEU A 162 15.63 18.84 2.21
C LEU A 162 15.97 19.35 0.81
N ALA A 163 16.20 20.66 0.65
CA ALA A 163 16.58 21.25 -0.64
C ALA A 163 17.92 20.71 -1.15
N VAL A 164 18.94 20.69 -0.28
CA VAL A 164 20.28 20.17 -0.59
C VAL A 164 20.23 18.68 -0.94
N GLY A 165 19.51 17.88 -0.13
CA GLY A 165 19.38 16.45 -0.32
C GLY A 165 18.67 16.10 -1.62
N THR A 166 17.56 16.78 -1.92
CA THR A 166 16.77 16.56 -3.14
C THR A 166 17.52 16.97 -4.41
N LEU A 167 18.17 18.14 -4.41
CA LEU A 167 19.08 18.55 -5.48
C LEU A 167 20.24 17.56 -5.64
N GLY A 168 20.80 17.09 -4.53
CA GLY A 168 21.81 16.04 -4.48
C GLY A 168 21.37 14.77 -5.19
N THR A 169 20.21 14.24 -4.81
CA THR A 169 19.62 13.03 -5.38
C THR A 169 19.31 13.19 -6.86
N LEU A 170 18.75 14.33 -7.28
CA LEU A 170 18.49 14.62 -8.70
C LEU A 170 19.80 14.65 -9.50
N LEU A 171 20.83 15.33 -9.00
CA LEU A 171 22.14 15.39 -9.66
C LEU A 171 22.87 14.04 -9.69
N TYR A 172 22.63 13.16 -8.71
CA TYR A 172 23.15 11.79 -8.74
C TYR A 172 22.55 10.98 -9.89
N PHE A 173 21.24 11.10 -10.12
CA PHE A 173 20.55 10.41 -11.22
C PHE A 173 20.67 11.12 -12.57
N TYR A 174 21.15 12.36 -12.58
CA TYR A 174 21.38 13.12 -13.80
C TYR A 174 22.62 12.61 -14.53
N PHE A 175 22.41 11.68 -15.47
CA PHE A 175 23.44 11.20 -16.38
C PHE A 175 23.76 12.29 -17.43
N THR A 176 24.77 13.12 -17.17
CA THR A 176 25.24 14.08 -18.18
C THR A 176 26.01 13.39 -19.29
N SER A 177 25.33 13.09 -20.39
CA SER A 177 25.96 12.73 -21.66
C SER A 177 26.60 13.96 -22.32
N GLY A 178 27.91 14.15 -22.07
CA GLY A 178 28.88 14.47 -23.13
C GLY A 178 28.71 15.73 -23.99
N GLY A 179 28.27 16.88 -23.45
CA GLY A 179 28.37 18.16 -24.19
C GLY A 179 29.83 18.62 -24.37
N ARG A 180 30.27 18.88 -25.62
CA ARG A 180 31.66 19.26 -26.02
C ARG A 180 32.09 20.72 -25.71
N VAL A 181 31.52 21.37 -24.69
CA VAL A 181 31.76 22.80 -24.38
C VAL A 181 32.58 22.97 -23.09
N SER A 182 33.45 23.97 -22.98
CA SER A 182 34.30 24.15 -21.78
C SER A 182 33.48 24.35 -20.49
N TRP A 183 32.36 25.07 -20.58
CA TRP A 183 31.42 25.28 -19.47
C TRP A 183 30.70 24.00 -19.00
N SER A 184 30.45 23.04 -19.89
CA SER A 184 29.85 21.76 -19.49
C SER A 184 30.83 20.91 -18.68
N ARG A 185 32.15 21.05 -18.88
CA ARG A 185 33.17 20.36 -18.07
C ARG A 185 33.18 20.83 -16.62
N PHE A 186 33.06 22.13 -16.36
CA PHE A 186 32.95 22.68 -15.02
C PHE A 186 31.65 22.25 -14.33
N TRP A 187 30.51 22.40 -15.02
CA TRP A 187 29.21 21.96 -14.51
C TRP A 187 29.18 20.46 -14.20
N ASN A 188 29.80 19.63 -15.06
CA ASN A 188 29.96 18.19 -14.82
C ASN A 188 30.84 17.89 -13.61
N GLY A 189 31.83 18.72 -13.28
CA GLY A 189 32.63 18.59 -12.06
C GLY A 189 31.79 18.85 -10.80
N PHE A 190 31.06 19.96 -10.79
CA PHE A 190 30.16 20.34 -9.70
C PHE A 190 29.03 19.32 -9.49
N ALA A 191 28.34 18.93 -10.57
CA ALA A 191 27.27 17.94 -10.55
C ALA A 191 27.76 16.57 -10.01
N ARG A 192 28.96 16.14 -10.41
CA ARG A 192 29.56 14.89 -9.89
C ARG A 192 29.96 15.00 -8.42
N GLY A 193 30.43 16.17 -7.97
CA GLY A 193 30.76 16.42 -6.57
C GLY A 193 29.52 16.41 -5.69
N TRP A 194 28.53 17.23 -6.03
CA TRP A 194 27.26 17.33 -5.30
C TRP A 194 26.41 16.05 -5.40
N GLY A 195 26.45 15.36 -6.54
CA GLY A 195 25.81 14.05 -6.73
C GLY A 195 26.35 12.96 -5.80
N ARG A 196 27.58 13.07 -5.26
CA ARG A 196 28.05 12.14 -4.20
C ARG A 196 27.23 12.29 -2.92
N LEU A 197 26.85 13.51 -2.54
CA LEU A 197 25.94 13.72 -1.40
C LEU A 197 24.59 13.06 -1.68
N GLY A 198 24.07 13.21 -2.89
CA GLY A 198 22.86 12.50 -3.34
C GLY A 198 22.96 10.98 -3.20
N LYS A 199 24.11 10.39 -3.56
CA LYS A 199 24.38 8.94 -3.39
C LYS A 199 24.26 8.52 -1.92
N TRP A 200 24.85 9.29 -1.01
CA TRP A 200 24.79 9.01 0.42
C TRP A 200 23.37 9.13 0.97
N VAL A 201 22.63 10.17 0.56
CA VAL A 201 21.20 10.33 0.91
C VAL A 201 20.40 9.11 0.46
N ILE A 202 20.57 8.67 -0.80
CA ILE A 202 19.89 7.46 -1.32
C ILE A 202 20.27 6.23 -0.50
N LEU A 203 21.56 6.03 -0.19
CA LEU A 203 22.02 4.88 0.58
C LEU A 203 21.39 4.85 1.99
N ILE A 204 21.31 6.01 2.65
CA ILE A 204 20.69 6.16 3.97
C ILE A 204 19.18 5.88 3.87
N THR A 205 18.49 6.46 2.88
CA THR A 205 17.05 6.25 2.70
C THR A 205 16.72 4.79 2.41
N LEU A 206 17.44 4.14 1.49
CA LEU A 206 17.25 2.72 1.19
C LEU A 206 17.58 1.84 2.40
N GLY A 207 18.63 2.18 3.16
CA GLY A 207 18.99 1.51 4.41
C GLY A 207 17.89 1.64 5.46
N ALA A 208 17.32 2.82 5.63
CA ALA A 208 16.20 3.07 6.54
C ALA A 208 14.94 2.30 6.12
N LEU A 209 14.62 2.27 4.82
CA LEU A 209 13.49 1.50 4.29
C LEU A 209 13.69 -0.01 4.53
N PHE A 210 14.88 -0.54 4.23
CA PHE A 210 15.21 -1.93 4.50
C PHE A 210 15.11 -2.25 6.00
N GLY A 211 15.74 -1.45 6.85
CA GLY A 211 15.68 -1.59 8.31
C GLY A 211 14.23 -1.54 8.83
N GLY A 212 13.42 -0.62 8.32
CA GLY A 212 12.00 -0.52 8.65
C GLY A 212 11.21 -1.77 8.25
N THR A 213 11.47 -2.34 7.07
CA THR A 213 10.82 -3.60 6.66
C THR A 213 11.24 -4.79 7.50
N VAL A 214 12.52 -4.90 7.87
CA VAL A 214 13.02 -5.96 8.75
C VAL A 214 12.43 -5.83 10.14
N MET A 215 12.44 -4.62 10.71
CA MET A 215 11.84 -4.32 12.01
C MET A 215 10.34 -4.62 12.02
N SER A 216 9.62 -4.25 10.96
CA SER A 216 8.19 -4.56 10.81
C SER A 216 7.95 -6.07 10.81
N ARG A 217 8.74 -6.85 10.06
CA ARG A 217 8.63 -8.32 10.03
C ARG A 217 8.95 -8.96 11.37
N ILE A 218 10.01 -8.52 12.04
CA ILE A 218 10.39 -9.00 13.38
C ILE A 218 9.32 -8.63 14.41
N SER A 219 8.77 -7.42 14.33
CA SER A 219 7.69 -6.96 15.22
C SER A 219 6.42 -7.78 15.04
N LEU A 220 6.03 -8.11 13.79
CA LEU A 220 4.92 -9.02 13.52
C LEU A 220 5.16 -10.43 14.07
N LEU A 221 6.38 -10.96 13.91
CA LEU A 221 6.76 -12.25 14.48
C LEU A 221 6.68 -12.23 16.00
N LEU A 222 7.24 -11.19 16.63
CA LEU A 222 7.22 -11.01 18.09
C LEU A 222 5.78 -10.92 18.61
N GLY A 223 4.91 -10.16 17.95
CA GLY A 223 3.50 -10.06 18.33
C GLY A 223 2.78 -11.41 18.27
N ARG A 224 3.12 -12.27 17.30
CA ARG A 224 2.56 -13.63 17.21
C ARG A 224 3.14 -14.58 18.25
N LEU A 225 4.43 -14.45 18.60
CA LEU A 225 5.04 -15.20 19.70
C LEU A 225 4.47 -14.78 21.06
N GLN A 226 4.28 -13.49 21.29
CA GLN A 226 3.65 -12.95 22.50
C GLN A 226 2.20 -13.43 22.63
N PHE A 227 1.43 -13.39 21.54
CA PHE A 227 0.08 -13.97 21.50
C PHE A 227 0.06 -15.45 21.88
N LEU A 228 0.97 -16.27 21.34
CA LEU A 228 1.04 -17.69 21.68
C LEU A 228 1.49 -17.94 23.13
N ALA A 229 2.47 -17.18 23.63
CA ALA A 229 3.04 -17.38 24.95
C ALA A 229 2.18 -16.78 26.07
N GLY A 230 1.60 -15.60 25.87
CA GLY A 230 0.77 -14.88 26.83
C GLY A 230 -0.70 -15.28 26.73
N ASP A 231 -1.36 -14.84 25.65
CA ASP A 231 -2.82 -15.00 25.52
C ASP A 231 -3.26 -16.48 25.46
N TRP A 232 -2.49 -17.34 24.77
CA TRP A 232 -2.86 -18.75 24.60
C TRP A 232 -2.31 -19.68 25.68
N LEU A 233 -1.01 -19.61 26.00
CA LEU A 233 -0.37 -20.50 26.98
C LEU A 233 -0.31 -19.94 28.42
N GLY A 234 -0.51 -18.63 28.62
CA GLY A 234 -0.45 -18.00 29.95
C GLY A 234 0.93 -18.01 30.60
N LEU A 235 2.00 -18.17 29.83
CA LEU A 235 3.38 -18.27 30.32
C LEU A 235 4.01 -16.91 30.64
N ILE A 236 3.49 -15.84 30.03
CA ILE A 236 3.92 -14.47 30.26
C ILE A 236 2.68 -13.60 30.53
N PRO A 237 2.78 -12.62 31.45
CA PRO A 237 1.71 -11.66 31.70
C PRO A 237 1.49 -10.69 30.52
#